data_AF-A0A2M9Q614-F1
#
_entry.id   AF-A0A2M9Q614-F1
#
_cell.length_a   1.000
_cell.length_b   1.000
_cell.length_c   1.000
_cell.angle_alpha   90.00
_cell.angle_beta   90.00
_cell.angle_gamma   90.00
#
_symmetry.space_group_name_H-M   'P 1'
#
loop_
_entity.id
_entity.type
_entity.pdbx_description
1 polymer ?
#
loop_
_entity_poly.entity_id
_entity_poly.type
_entity_poly.pdbx_seq_one_letter_code
_entity_poly.pdbx_strand_id
1 'polypeptide(L)'
;MREILAVGDGILAEGREIPAIGDGIPAEGREILAIGDGILAEGREIPAIGDRIPAEGREIPAIGDGIPAEGREILAVGDGILAEGREIPAIGDRIPAEGREIPAIGDGIPAEGREILAIGDGIPAEGREILAVGDGIPAEGREILAVGDGILAEGREIPAIGDRIPAEGREIPAIGDGIPAEGREILAIGDGILAEGREIPAIENKYPYYAIEYSRNKYHSIQQIILKFNLVCLKNKLHTVEETEEGRFAKNNGWCRRTC
;
A
#
# COMPACT_ATOMS: atom_id res chain seq x y z
N MET A 1 -17.48 37.27 -24.33
CA MET A 1 -17.04 38.46 -23.56
C MET A 1 -15.67 38.12 -22.97
N ARG A 2 -14.79 39.09 -22.73
CA ARG A 2 -13.60 38.84 -21.89
C ARG A 2 -14.02 39.20 -20.47
N GLU A 3 -14.29 38.21 -19.64
CA GLU A 3 -14.52 38.42 -18.20
C GLU A 3 -13.19 38.20 -17.49
N ILE A 4 -12.58 39.29 -17.06
CA ILE A 4 -11.36 39.29 -16.24
C ILE A 4 -11.71 40.13 -15.02
N LEU A 5 -11.60 39.54 -13.84
CA LEU A 5 -11.71 40.23 -12.56
C LEU A 5 -10.36 40.07 -11.88
N ALA A 6 -9.69 41.16 -11.54
CA ALA A 6 -8.38 41.12 -10.87
C ALA A 6 -8.43 42.05 -9.65
N VAL A 7 -8.25 41.49 -8.45
CA VAL A 7 -8.24 42.23 -7.18
C VAL A 7 -7.02 41.81 -6.36
N GLY A 8 -6.00 42.66 -6.30
CA GLY A 8 -4.74 42.42 -5.60
C GLY A 8 -3.54 42.93 -6.40
N ASP A 9 -2.33 42.66 -5.93
CA ASP A 9 -1.09 43.14 -6.54
C ASP A 9 -0.41 42.03 -7.36
N GLY A 10 0.23 42.38 -8.48
CA GLY A 10 0.99 41.41 -9.28
C GLY A 10 0.15 40.35 -10.03
N ILE A 11 -1.13 40.63 -10.29
CA ILE A 11 -2.00 39.77 -11.11
C ILE A 11 -1.70 40.02 -12.61
N LEU A 12 -1.34 38.97 -13.33
CA LEU A 12 -1.14 38.96 -14.79
C LEU A 12 -2.13 37.99 -15.43
N ALA A 13 -3.29 38.48 -15.87
CA ALA A 13 -4.34 37.65 -16.48
C ALA A 13 -4.37 37.77 -18.02
N GLU A 14 -3.86 36.75 -18.71
CA GLU A 14 -3.81 36.67 -20.17
C GLU A 14 -4.78 35.61 -20.70
N GLY A 15 -6.00 36.02 -21.09
CA GLY A 15 -6.96 35.02 -21.55
C GLY A 15 -8.43 35.42 -21.57
N ARG A 16 -9.29 34.46 -21.21
CA ARG A 16 -10.75 34.64 -21.08
C ARG A 16 -11.24 33.95 -19.81
N GLU A 17 -12.18 34.59 -19.11
CA GLU A 17 -12.82 34.01 -17.92
C GLU A 17 -11.76 33.69 -16.85
N ILE A 18 -11.08 34.77 -16.41
CA ILE A 18 -10.03 34.71 -15.38
C ILE A 18 -10.42 35.60 -14.19
N PRO A 19 -11.24 35.12 -13.24
CA PRO A 19 -11.37 35.77 -11.94
C PRO A 19 -10.15 35.44 -11.06
N ALA A 20 -9.45 36.48 -10.62
CA ALA A 20 -8.24 36.44 -9.82
C ALA A 20 -8.37 37.39 -8.60
N ILE A 21 -8.14 36.88 -7.39
CA ILE A 21 -8.15 37.66 -6.14
C ILE A 21 -6.96 37.22 -5.29
N GLY A 22 -6.07 38.14 -4.93
CA GLY A 22 -4.86 37.88 -4.14
C GLY A 22 -3.61 38.44 -4.81
N ASP A 23 -2.43 38.04 -4.31
CA ASP A 23 -1.16 38.64 -4.72
C ASP A 23 -0.28 37.68 -5.55
N GLY A 24 0.35 38.19 -6.61
CA GLY A 24 1.28 37.42 -7.43
C GLY A 24 0.63 36.26 -8.17
N ILE A 25 -0.38 36.56 -9.00
CA ILE A 25 -1.14 35.56 -9.77
C ILE A 25 -0.85 35.72 -11.28
N PRO A 26 0.15 35.04 -11.85
CA PRO A 26 0.26 34.87 -13.29
C PRO A 26 -0.71 33.79 -13.78
N ALA A 27 -1.70 34.18 -14.58
CA ALA A 27 -2.72 33.30 -15.13
C ALA A 27 -2.83 33.47 -16.65
N GLU A 28 -2.45 32.44 -17.41
CA GLU A 28 -2.56 32.42 -18.88
C GLU A 28 -3.53 31.31 -19.32
N GLY A 29 -4.57 31.67 -20.07
CA GLY A 29 -5.44 30.68 -20.71
C GLY A 29 -6.95 30.95 -20.64
N ARG A 30 -7.74 29.95 -20.24
CA ARG A 30 -9.20 30.05 -20.23
C ARG A 30 -9.83 29.37 -19.02
N GLU A 31 -10.90 29.96 -18.47
CA GLU A 31 -11.68 29.38 -17.38
C GLU A 31 -10.78 29.08 -16.16
N ILE A 32 -10.05 30.10 -15.73
CA ILE A 32 -9.12 30.03 -14.59
C ILE A 32 -9.75 30.80 -13.44
N LEU A 33 -9.95 30.16 -12.30
CA LEU A 33 -10.33 30.83 -11.06
C LEU A 33 -9.12 30.79 -10.13
N ALA A 34 -8.57 31.93 -9.74
CA ALA A 34 -7.42 31.99 -8.85
C ALA A 34 -7.76 32.84 -7.61
N ILE A 35 -7.76 32.24 -6.42
CA ILE A 35 -8.02 32.96 -5.16
C ILE A 35 -6.94 32.60 -4.14
N GLY A 36 -6.08 33.54 -3.78
CA GLY A 36 -4.96 33.35 -2.85
C GLY A 36 -3.66 33.91 -3.41
N ASP A 37 -2.53 33.57 -2.79
CA ASP A 37 -1.24 34.20 -3.09
C ASP A 37 -0.27 33.26 -3.81
N GLY A 38 0.42 33.77 -4.83
CA GLY A 38 1.44 33.00 -5.55
C GLY A 38 0.88 31.87 -6.41
N ILE A 39 -0.28 32.08 -7.04
CA ILE A 39 -0.92 31.11 -7.94
C ILE A 39 -0.40 31.33 -9.37
N LEU A 40 0.36 30.38 -9.91
CA LEU A 40 0.73 30.32 -11.32
C LEU A 40 -0.23 29.36 -12.02
N ALA A 41 -1.09 29.85 -12.91
CA ALA A 41 -2.08 29.02 -13.60
C ALA A 41 -1.97 29.14 -15.11
N GLU A 42 -1.50 28.11 -15.79
CA GLU A 42 -1.33 28.10 -17.24
C GLU A 42 -2.17 26.98 -17.88
N GLY A 43 -3.18 27.35 -18.68
CA GLY A 43 -3.94 26.40 -19.49
C GLY A 43 -5.45 26.58 -19.45
N ARG A 44 -6.21 25.52 -19.11
CA ARG A 44 -7.68 25.53 -19.23
C ARG A 44 -8.38 24.86 -18.06
N GLU A 45 -9.48 25.46 -17.58
CA GLU A 45 -10.30 24.88 -16.51
C GLU A 45 -9.44 24.63 -15.26
N ILE A 46 -8.86 25.70 -14.70
CA ILE A 46 -7.97 25.65 -13.53
C ILE A 46 -8.61 26.46 -12.39
N PRO A 47 -9.44 25.84 -11.54
CA PRO A 47 -9.83 26.42 -10.26
C PRO A 47 -8.74 26.20 -9.21
N ALA A 48 -7.98 27.25 -8.88
CA ALA A 48 -6.96 27.28 -7.86
C ALA A 48 -7.40 28.18 -6.68
N ILE A 49 -7.45 27.63 -5.46
CA ILE A 49 -7.79 28.36 -4.24
C ILE A 49 -6.81 28.01 -3.12
N GLY A 50 -6.04 28.98 -2.64
CA GLY A 50 -5.00 28.80 -1.62
C GLY A 50 -3.67 29.42 -2.03
N ASP A 51 -2.58 29.05 -1.36
CA ASP A 51 -1.29 29.70 -1.54
C ASP A 51 -0.26 28.81 -2.24
N ARG A 52 0.56 29.40 -3.11
CA ARG A 52 1.65 28.72 -3.84
C ARG A 52 1.14 27.51 -4.64
N ILE A 53 0.26 27.76 -5.60
CA ILE A 53 -0.30 26.75 -6.50
C ILE A 53 0.24 26.99 -7.92
N PRO A 54 1.33 26.33 -8.34
CA PRO A 54 1.69 26.19 -9.74
C PRO A 54 0.84 25.11 -10.40
N ALA A 55 -0.11 25.49 -11.25
CA ALA A 55 -0.99 24.60 -11.99
C ALA A 55 -0.83 24.81 -13.50
N GLU A 56 -0.29 23.82 -14.20
CA GLU A 56 -0.04 23.87 -15.65
C GLU A 56 -0.77 22.73 -16.36
N GLY A 57 -1.71 23.05 -17.25
CA GLY A 57 -2.38 22.07 -18.09
C GLY A 57 -3.89 22.24 -18.21
N ARG A 58 -4.65 21.16 -18.01
CA ARG A 58 -6.10 21.17 -18.26
C ARG A 58 -6.89 20.43 -17.19
N GLU A 59 -8.01 21.01 -16.76
CA GLU A 59 -8.91 20.40 -15.77
C GLU A 59 -8.15 20.11 -14.48
N ILE A 60 -7.66 21.18 -13.84
CA ILE A 60 -6.84 21.13 -12.62
C ILE A 60 -7.53 21.90 -11.48
N PRO A 61 -8.55 21.34 -10.80
CA PRO A 61 -9.01 21.88 -9.53
C PRO A 61 -7.98 21.64 -8.42
N ALA A 62 -7.43 22.72 -7.87
CA ALA A 62 -6.45 22.74 -6.80
C ALA A 62 -6.96 23.60 -5.62
N ILE A 63 -7.07 23.03 -4.43
CA ILE A 63 -7.52 23.75 -3.22
C ILE A 63 -6.59 23.40 -2.05
N GLY A 64 -5.90 24.39 -1.50
CA GLY A 64 -4.93 24.23 -0.40
C GLY A 64 -3.61 24.90 -0.69
N ASP A 65 -2.57 24.56 0.08
CA ASP A 65 -1.29 25.26 0.03
C ASP A 65 -0.15 24.41 -0.52
N GLY A 66 0.65 24.97 -1.43
CA GLY A 66 1.83 24.30 -1.98
C GLY A 66 1.43 23.12 -2.87
N ILE A 67 0.66 23.40 -3.92
CA ILE A 67 0.16 22.38 -4.86
C ILE A 67 0.77 22.59 -6.25
N PRO A 68 1.97 22.04 -6.54
CA PRO A 68 2.46 21.95 -7.91
C PRO A 68 1.69 20.83 -8.65
N ALA A 69 0.94 21.20 -9.67
CA ALA A 69 0.15 20.29 -10.49
C ALA A 69 0.44 20.51 -11.98
N GLU A 70 0.98 19.51 -12.66
CA GLU A 70 1.27 19.56 -14.10
C GLU A 70 0.56 18.42 -14.84
N GLY A 71 -0.32 18.74 -15.79
CA GLY A 71 -0.88 17.75 -16.70
C GLY A 71 -2.39 17.87 -16.94
N ARG A 72 -3.14 16.78 -16.79
CA ARG A 72 -4.56 16.73 -17.17
C ARG A 72 -5.43 15.97 -16.18
N GLU A 73 -6.63 16.49 -15.91
CA GLU A 73 -7.63 15.82 -15.06
C GLU A 73 -7.04 15.55 -13.67
N ILE A 74 -6.50 16.59 -13.04
CA ILE A 74 -5.84 16.53 -11.72
C ILE A 74 -6.76 17.20 -10.71
N LEU A 75 -7.20 16.47 -9.69
CA LEU A 75 -7.92 17.05 -8.55
C LEU A 75 -6.97 17.02 -7.36
N ALA A 76 -6.59 18.17 -6.83
CA ALA A 76 -5.71 18.27 -5.67
C ALA A 76 -6.41 19.06 -4.56
N VAL A 77 -6.66 18.44 -3.41
CA VAL A 77 -7.30 19.08 -2.26
C VAL A 77 -6.54 18.76 -0.98
N GLY A 78 -5.87 19.75 -0.39
CA GLY A 78 -5.02 19.62 0.79
C GLY A 78 -3.67 20.31 0.60
N ASP A 79 -2.70 20.03 1.48
CA ASP A 79 -1.44 20.78 1.52
C ASP A 79 -0.24 19.94 1.06
N GLY A 80 0.63 20.54 0.25
CA GLY A 80 1.88 19.88 -0.18
C GLY A 80 1.65 18.73 -1.18
N ILE A 81 0.69 18.87 -2.07
CA ILE A 81 0.38 17.89 -3.12
C ILE A 81 1.21 18.20 -4.37
N LEU A 82 2.11 17.30 -4.76
CA LEU A 82 2.79 17.35 -6.06
C LEU A 82 2.07 16.37 -6.98
N ALA A 83 1.42 16.84 -8.05
CA ALA A 83 0.67 15.97 -8.96
C ALA A 83 1.13 16.18 -10.41
N GLU A 84 1.86 15.20 -10.97
CA GLU A 84 2.37 15.28 -12.34
C GLU A 84 1.83 14.13 -13.19
N GLY A 85 1.06 14.46 -14.25
CA GLY A 85 0.61 13.49 -15.24
C GLY A 85 -0.88 13.56 -15.57
N ARG A 86 -1.61 12.44 -15.44
CA ARG A 86 -3.01 12.37 -15.91
C ARG A 86 -3.93 11.60 -14.98
N GLU A 87 -5.14 12.09 -14.76
CA GLU A 87 -6.17 11.42 -13.96
C GLU A 87 -5.65 11.15 -12.53
N ILE A 88 -5.27 12.22 -11.84
CA ILE A 88 -4.67 12.18 -10.50
C ILE A 88 -5.60 12.90 -9.51
N PRO A 89 -6.57 12.20 -8.89
CA PRO A 89 -7.30 12.71 -7.75
C PRO A 89 -6.53 12.46 -6.44
N ALA A 90 -5.93 13.51 -5.90
CA ALA A 90 -5.20 13.56 -4.64
C ALA A 90 -5.99 14.39 -3.59
N ILE A 91 -6.30 13.79 -2.44
CA ILE A 91 -7.01 14.46 -1.33
C ILE A 91 -6.30 14.15 -0.02
N GLY A 92 -5.78 15.16 0.67
CA GLY A 92 -5.01 15.03 1.92
C GLY A 92 -3.68 15.76 1.83
N ASP A 93 -2.76 15.46 2.74
CA ASP A 93 -1.51 16.21 2.87
C ASP A 93 -0.28 15.41 2.43
N ARG A 94 0.69 16.09 1.81
CA ARG A 94 1.99 15.50 1.39
C ARG A 94 1.80 14.30 0.47
N ILE A 95 1.14 14.51 -0.66
CA ILE A 95 0.90 13.50 -1.69
C ILE A 95 1.73 13.84 -2.94
N PRO A 96 2.94 13.29 -3.11
CA PRO A 96 3.63 13.27 -4.39
C PRO A 96 3.07 12.16 -5.28
N ALA A 97 2.31 12.49 -6.31
CA ALA A 97 1.72 11.57 -7.27
C ALA A 97 2.23 11.85 -8.69
N GLU A 98 2.98 10.92 -9.26
CA GLU A 98 3.57 11.04 -10.60
C GLU A 98 3.13 9.88 -11.49
N GLY A 99 2.41 10.18 -12.57
CA GLY A 99 2.05 9.19 -13.59
C GLY A 99 0.61 9.26 -14.08
N ARG A 100 -0.10 8.13 -14.09
CA ARG A 100 -1.44 8.05 -14.68
C ARG A 100 -2.41 7.23 -13.86
N GLU A 101 -3.64 7.73 -13.70
CA GLU A 101 -4.71 7.02 -12.97
C GLU A 101 -4.26 6.72 -11.53
N ILE A 102 -3.96 7.78 -10.77
CA ILE A 102 -3.45 7.70 -9.40
C ILE A 102 -4.42 8.37 -8.42
N PRO A 103 -5.51 7.68 -7.99
CA PRO A 103 -6.30 8.15 -6.87
C PRO A 103 -5.57 7.94 -5.54
N ALA A 104 -5.30 9.03 -4.82
CA ALA A 104 -4.64 9.05 -3.52
C ALA A 104 -5.48 9.82 -2.49
N ILE A 105 -5.84 9.19 -1.38
CA ILE A 105 -6.63 9.82 -0.32
C ILE A 105 -6.01 9.52 1.05
N GLY A 106 -5.55 10.55 1.76
CA GLY A 106 -4.88 10.45 3.06
C GLY A 106 -3.57 11.22 3.09
N ASP A 107 -2.73 10.95 4.08
CA ASP A 107 -1.53 11.74 4.34
C ASP A 107 -0.24 10.97 4.05
N GLY A 108 0.71 11.59 3.35
CA GLY A 108 2.03 10.99 3.11
C GLY A 108 1.97 9.81 2.14
N ILE A 109 1.41 10.03 0.96
CA ILE A 109 1.24 9.01 -0.09
C ILE A 109 2.12 9.35 -1.31
N PRO A 110 3.43 9.00 -1.31
CA PRO A 110 4.23 9.01 -2.53
C PRO A 110 3.73 7.91 -3.47
N ALA A 111 3.23 8.27 -4.65
CA ALA A 111 2.71 7.34 -5.65
C ALA A 111 3.35 7.60 -7.01
N GLU A 112 4.13 6.66 -7.53
CA GLU A 112 4.75 6.76 -8.86
C GLU A 112 4.33 5.60 -9.75
N GLY A 113 3.70 5.87 -10.89
CA GLY A 113 3.44 4.86 -11.91
C GLY A 113 2.06 4.92 -12.56
N ARG A 114 1.35 3.79 -12.61
CA ARG A 114 0.06 3.69 -13.34
C ARG A 114 -0.97 2.85 -12.60
N GLU A 115 -2.22 3.30 -12.60
CA GLU A 115 -3.34 2.55 -12.03
C GLU A 115 -3.07 2.22 -10.54
N ILE A 116 -2.79 3.26 -9.75
CA ILE A 116 -2.46 3.17 -8.32
C ILE A 116 -3.60 3.78 -7.52
N LEU A 117 -4.32 2.96 -6.75
CA LEU A 117 -5.30 3.40 -5.76
C LEU A 117 -4.70 3.29 -4.36
N ALA A 118 -4.48 4.42 -3.69
CA ALA A 118 -3.95 4.49 -2.34
C ALA A 118 -4.93 5.23 -1.41
N ILE A 119 -5.39 4.58 -0.35
CA ILE A 119 -6.31 5.17 0.64
C ILE A 119 -5.82 4.88 2.06
N GLY A 120 -5.48 5.91 2.82
CA GLY A 120 -4.93 5.82 4.18
C GLY A 120 -3.62 6.61 4.31
N ASP A 121 -2.91 6.40 5.40
CA ASP A 121 -1.75 7.24 5.73
C ASP A 121 -0.42 6.48 5.55
N GLY A 122 0.59 7.14 4.98
CA GLY A 122 1.93 6.55 4.84
C GLY A 122 1.97 5.39 3.85
N ILE A 123 1.50 5.60 2.63
CA ILE A 123 1.44 4.59 1.56
C ILE A 123 2.40 4.96 0.42
N PRO A 124 3.70 4.62 0.51
CA PRO A 124 4.59 4.67 -0.65
C PRO A 124 4.18 3.60 -1.66
N ALA A 125 3.73 3.98 -2.85
CA ALA A 125 3.31 3.08 -3.91
C ALA A 125 4.09 3.32 -5.21
N GLU A 126 4.89 2.38 -5.66
CA GLU A 126 5.64 2.49 -6.92
C GLU A 126 5.32 1.33 -7.86
N GLY A 127 4.85 1.62 -9.07
CA GLY A 127 4.70 0.61 -10.12
C GLY A 127 3.37 0.63 -10.87
N ARG A 128 2.71 -0.53 -10.99
CA ARG A 128 1.48 -0.66 -11.81
C ARG A 128 0.40 -1.53 -11.18
N GLU A 129 -0.85 -1.14 -11.34
CA GLU A 129 -2.00 -1.93 -10.88
C GLU A 129 -1.87 -2.24 -9.39
N ILE A 130 -1.73 -1.18 -8.59
CA ILE A 130 -1.56 -1.26 -7.13
C ILE A 130 -2.85 -0.77 -6.47
N LEU A 131 -3.40 -1.56 -5.56
CA LEU A 131 -4.47 -1.17 -4.65
C LEU A 131 -3.95 -1.30 -3.22
N ALA A 132 -3.81 -0.19 -2.52
CA ALA A 132 -3.37 -0.12 -1.14
C ALA A 132 -4.42 0.63 -0.30
N VAL A 133 -4.98 -0.04 0.72
CA VAL A 133 -5.99 0.53 1.61
C VAL A 133 -5.67 0.20 3.06
N GLY A 134 -5.42 1.23 3.88
CA GLY A 134 -4.97 1.11 5.28
C GLY A 134 -3.73 1.97 5.52
N ASP A 135 -3.10 1.81 6.67
CA ASP A 135 -2.01 2.68 7.10
C ASP A 135 -0.65 1.99 7.03
N GLY A 136 0.38 2.70 6.58
CA GLY A 136 1.76 2.21 6.56
C GLY A 136 1.96 1.07 5.56
N ILE A 137 1.55 1.27 4.31
CA ILE A 137 1.62 0.26 3.25
C ILE A 137 2.66 0.64 2.18
N PRO A 138 3.94 0.25 2.31
CA PRO A 138 4.87 0.32 1.20
C PRO A 138 4.53 -0.79 0.17
N ALA A 139 4.19 -0.38 -1.05
CA ALA A 139 3.83 -1.27 -2.15
C ALA A 139 4.69 -0.97 -3.39
N GLU A 140 5.59 -1.88 -3.76
CA GLU A 140 6.46 -1.73 -4.94
C GLU A 140 6.26 -2.88 -5.93
N GLY A 141 5.88 -2.58 -7.16
CA GLY A 141 5.89 -3.55 -8.25
C GLY A 141 4.62 -3.60 -9.10
N ARG A 142 4.04 -4.78 -9.30
CA ARG A 142 2.90 -4.97 -10.23
C ARG A 142 1.80 -5.87 -9.70
N GLU A 143 0.55 -5.53 -9.98
CA GLU A 143 -0.60 -6.37 -9.63
C GLU A 143 -0.63 -6.65 -8.11
N ILE A 144 -0.57 -5.58 -7.32
CA ILE A 144 -0.53 -5.62 -5.84
C ILE A 144 -1.90 -5.25 -5.28
N LEU A 145 -2.40 -6.05 -4.34
CA LEU A 145 -3.60 -5.78 -3.56
C LEU A 145 -3.21 -5.87 -2.09
N ALA A 146 -3.09 -4.73 -1.41
CA ALA A 146 -2.76 -4.63 0.02
C ALA A 146 -3.93 -3.98 0.76
N VAL A 147 -4.57 -4.70 1.69
CA VAL A 147 -5.69 -4.20 2.48
C VAL A 147 -5.48 -4.52 3.97
N GLY A 148 -5.27 -3.50 4.79
CA GLY A 148 -4.94 -3.59 6.22
C GLY A 148 -3.75 -2.73 6.58
N ASP A 149 -3.23 -2.84 7.81
CA ASP A 149 -2.21 -1.92 8.32
C ASP A 149 -0.82 -2.56 8.38
N GLY A 150 0.21 -1.82 8.00
CA GLY A 150 1.61 -2.25 8.10
C GLY A 150 1.99 -3.36 7.12
N ILE A 151 1.40 -3.36 5.92
CA ILE A 151 1.69 -4.33 4.86
C ILE A 151 2.88 -3.83 4.03
N LEU A 152 3.95 -4.62 3.94
CA LEU A 152 5.04 -4.41 2.99
C LEU A 152 4.79 -5.35 1.81
N ALA A 153 4.49 -4.84 0.62
CA ALA A 153 4.22 -5.67 -0.56
C ALA A 153 5.19 -5.31 -1.69
N GLU A 154 6.21 -6.14 -1.92
CA GLU A 154 7.22 -5.90 -2.97
C GLU A 154 7.25 -7.04 -3.99
N GLY A 155 6.99 -6.73 -5.26
CA GLY A 155 7.16 -7.66 -6.37
C GLY A 155 5.96 -7.76 -7.29
N ARG A 156 5.43 -8.97 -7.54
CA ARG A 156 4.37 -9.17 -8.54
C ARG A 156 3.27 -10.13 -8.12
N GLU A 157 2.01 -9.78 -8.42
CA GLU A 157 0.85 -10.66 -8.15
C GLU A 157 0.77 -10.98 -6.64
N ILE A 158 0.70 -9.92 -5.81
CA ILE A 158 0.72 -10.01 -4.34
C ILE A 158 -0.61 -9.51 -3.76
N PRO A 159 -1.58 -10.42 -3.52
CA PRO A 159 -2.74 -10.11 -2.71
C PRO A 159 -2.46 -10.37 -1.22
N ALA A 160 -2.26 -9.30 -0.45
CA ALA A 160 -2.08 -9.26 0.99
C ALA A 160 -3.31 -8.62 1.68
N ILE A 161 -3.96 -9.34 2.59
CA ILE A 161 -5.13 -8.84 3.36
C ILE A 161 -4.96 -9.17 4.83
N GLY A 162 -4.92 -8.15 5.69
CA GLY A 162 -4.68 -8.27 7.13
C GLY A 162 -3.59 -7.32 7.60
N ASP A 163 -3.14 -7.47 8.84
CA ASP A 163 -2.18 -6.54 9.44
C ASP A 163 -0.76 -7.12 9.53
N ARG A 164 0.25 -6.29 9.34
CA ARG A 164 1.68 -6.63 9.49
C ARG A 164 2.09 -7.80 8.61
N ILE A 165 1.88 -7.67 7.30
CA ILE A 165 2.24 -8.69 6.30
C ILE A 165 3.43 -8.18 5.48
N PRO A 166 4.66 -8.67 5.73
CA PRO A 166 5.77 -8.53 4.77
C PRO A 166 5.65 -9.60 3.68
N ALA A 167 5.19 -9.22 2.50
CA ALA A 167 5.06 -10.06 1.31
C ALA A 167 6.04 -9.61 0.21
N GLU A 168 7.10 -10.39 -0.01
CA GLU A 168 8.16 -10.06 -0.97
C GLU A 168 8.34 -11.18 -2.00
N GLY A 169 8.16 -10.87 -3.29
CA GLY A 169 8.44 -11.77 -4.39
C GLY A 169 7.33 -11.88 -5.43
N ARG A 170 6.89 -13.09 -5.78
CA ARG A 170 5.95 -13.30 -6.89
C ARG A 170 4.85 -14.31 -6.58
N GLU A 171 3.60 -13.99 -6.93
CA GLU A 171 2.45 -14.88 -6.75
C GLU A 171 2.32 -15.28 -5.26
N ILE A 172 2.14 -14.27 -4.39
CA ILE A 172 2.08 -14.42 -2.93
C ILE A 172 0.72 -13.97 -2.39
N PRO A 173 -0.32 -14.84 -2.43
CA PRO A 173 -1.52 -14.61 -1.64
C PRO A 173 -1.26 -14.80 -0.13
N ALA A 174 -1.41 -13.73 0.64
CA ALA A 174 -1.31 -13.70 2.10
C ALA A 174 -2.59 -13.14 2.73
N ILE A 175 -3.27 -13.92 3.59
CA ILE A 175 -4.51 -13.49 4.26
C ILE A 175 -4.41 -13.82 5.76
N GLY A 176 -4.45 -12.80 6.61
CA GLY A 176 -4.32 -12.92 8.07
C GLY A 176 -3.28 -11.96 8.63
N ASP A 177 -3.00 -12.05 9.92
CA ASP A 177 -2.16 -11.08 10.61
C ASP A 177 -0.75 -11.63 10.90
N GLY A 178 0.27 -10.81 10.69
CA GLY A 178 1.65 -11.16 11.06
C GLY A 178 2.23 -12.29 10.19
N ILE A 179 2.07 -12.18 8.87
CA ILE A 179 2.52 -13.20 7.90
C ILE A 179 3.76 -12.68 7.14
N PRO A 180 4.98 -13.06 7.53
CA PRO A 180 6.14 -12.87 6.64
C PRO A 180 6.10 -13.95 5.54
N ALA A 181 5.92 -13.50 4.30
CA ALA A 181 5.85 -14.32 3.10
C ALA A 181 6.90 -13.87 2.07
N GLU A 182 8.00 -14.61 1.94
CA GLU A 182 9.09 -14.27 1.00
C GLU A 182 9.30 -15.39 -0.02
N GLY A 183 9.23 -15.07 -1.32
CA GLY A 183 9.64 -15.96 -2.40
C GLY A 183 8.67 -16.04 -3.57
N ARG A 184 8.27 -17.25 -3.97
CA ARG A 184 7.46 -17.44 -5.19
C ARG A 184 6.38 -18.50 -5.05
N GLU A 185 5.18 -18.22 -5.56
CA GLU A 185 4.06 -19.17 -5.57
C GLU A 185 3.72 -19.63 -4.14
N ILE A 186 3.50 -18.68 -3.23
CA ILE A 186 3.25 -18.90 -1.80
C ILE A 186 1.78 -18.60 -1.49
N LEU A 187 1.09 -19.53 -0.85
CA LEU A 187 -0.26 -19.33 -0.32
C LEU A 187 -0.20 -19.36 1.21
N ALA A 188 -0.33 -18.20 1.85
CA ALA A 188 -0.34 -18.07 3.30
C ALA A 188 -1.73 -17.61 3.79
N ILE A 189 -2.41 -18.44 4.59
CA ILE A 189 -3.72 -18.10 5.16
C ILE A 189 -3.75 -18.43 6.65
N GLY A 190 -3.93 -17.41 7.48
CA GLY A 190 -4.02 -17.48 8.95
C GLY A 190 -3.01 -16.58 9.66
N ASP A 191 -2.97 -16.61 10.98
CA ASP A 191 -2.22 -15.61 11.75
C ASP A 191 -0.85 -16.15 12.19
N GLY A 192 0.18 -15.31 12.13
CA GLY A 192 1.52 -15.63 12.62
C GLY A 192 2.26 -16.69 11.80
N ILE A 193 1.94 -16.83 10.52
CA ILE A 193 2.54 -17.84 9.63
C ILE A 193 3.85 -17.30 9.04
N LEU A 194 4.92 -18.08 9.16
CA LEU A 194 6.15 -17.86 8.40
C LEU A 194 6.15 -18.72 7.13
N ALA A 195 6.14 -18.08 5.96
CA ALA A 195 6.12 -18.74 4.66
C ALA A 195 7.26 -18.25 3.76
N GLU A 196 8.39 -18.95 3.77
CA GLU A 196 9.59 -18.57 3.00
C GLU A 196 9.97 -19.66 2.00
N GLY A 197 10.08 -19.33 0.71
CA GLY A 197 10.60 -20.22 -0.32
C GLY A 197 9.76 -20.26 -1.61
N ARG A 198 9.55 -21.47 -2.15
CA ARG A 198 8.87 -21.65 -3.43
C ARG A 198 7.79 -22.72 -3.35
N GLU A 199 6.63 -22.47 -3.93
CA GLU A 199 5.50 -23.43 -4.04
C GLU A 199 4.97 -23.88 -2.67
N ILE A 200 4.79 -22.94 -1.72
CA ILE A 200 4.43 -23.25 -0.33
C ILE A 200 2.94 -22.99 -0.06
N PRO A 201 2.14 -24.02 0.25
CA PRO A 201 0.84 -23.84 0.88
C PRO A 201 0.96 -23.86 2.41
N ALA A 202 0.79 -22.72 3.06
CA ALA A 202 0.73 -22.57 4.51
C ALA A 202 -0.67 -22.09 4.92
N ILE A 203 -1.52 -23.01 5.37
CA ILE A 203 -2.87 -22.71 5.85
C ILE A 203 -2.94 -23.10 7.32
N GLU A 204 -3.31 -22.15 8.18
CA GLU A 204 -3.39 -22.40 9.62
C GLU A 204 -4.43 -23.48 9.94
N ASN A 205 -4.04 -24.41 10.82
CA ASN A 205 -4.92 -25.36 11.46
C ASN A 205 -4.53 -25.51 12.93
N LYS A 206 -4.91 -24.55 13.79
CA LYS A 206 -4.83 -24.54 15.27
C LYS A 206 -3.43 -24.75 15.91
N TYR A 207 -2.38 -24.98 15.13
CA TYR A 207 -0.99 -25.13 15.57
C TYR A 207 -0.08 -24.48 14.51
N PRO A 208 0.93 -23.69 14.92
CA PRO A 208 1.77 -22.96 13.99
C PRO A 208 2.51 -23.94 13.06
N TYR A 209 2.25 -23.83 11.75
CA TYR A 209 2.99 -24.54 10.72
C TYR A 209 4.22 -23.71 10.35
N TYR A 210 5.41 -24.25 10.56
CA TYR A 210 6.63 -23.78 9.89
C TYR A 210 6.74 -24.53 8.56
N ALA A 211 6.38 -23.88 7.46
CA ALA A 211 6.55 -24.45 6.13
C ALA A 211 7.83 -23.90 5.49
N ILE A 212 8.94 -24.61 5.67
CA ILE A 212 10.22 -24.36 5.00
C ILE A 212 10.42 -25.54 4.04
N GLU A 213 10.35 -25.35 2.72
CA GLU A 213 10.61 -26.45 1.77
C GLU A 213 12.04 -26.46 1.21
N TYR A 214 12.67 -27.63 1.35
CA TYR A 214 13.98 -27.99 0.83
C TYR A 214 13.96 -28.11 -0.69
N SER A 215 14.74 -27.27 -1.38
CA SER A 215 15.00 -27.43 -2.81
C SER A 215 15.71 -28.76 -3.12
N ARG A 216 15.12 -29.52 -4.06
CA ARG A 216 15.64 -30.70 -4.79
C ARG A 216 15.35 -32.09 -4.20
N ASN A 217 14.17 -32.63 -4.51
CA ASN A 217 14.13 -33.87 -5.30
C ASN A 217 12.76 -34.12 -5.95
N LYS A 218 12.80 -34.51 -7.22
CA LYS A 218 11.64 -34.97 -7.99
C LYS A 218 10.97 -36.14 -7.26
N TYR A 219 9.64 -36.16 -7.30
CA TYR A 219 8.74 -37.22 -6.83
C TYR A 219 8.57 -37.30 -5.31
N HIS A 220 7.54 -36.65 -4.77
CA HIS A 220 6.56 -37.32 -3.92
C HIS A 220 5.22 -36.59 -3.97
N SER A 221 4.14 -37.35 -4.19
CA SER A 221 2.79 -36.84 -4.26
C SER A 221 2.35 -36.24 -2.92
N ILE A 222 1.54 -35.20 -2.99
CA ILE A 222 0.97 -34.39 -1.89
C ILE A 222 0.37 -35.26 -0.75
N GLN A 223 -0.06 -36.48 -1.03
CA GLN A 223 -0.55 -37.43 -0.02
C GLN A 223 0.52 -38.00 0.91
N GLN A 224 1.81 -38.04 0.52
CA GLN A 224 2.87 -38.58 1.37
C GLN A 224 3.36 -37.61 2.46
N ILE A 225 3.21 -36.30 2.25
CA ILE A 225 3.62 -35.26 3.21
C ILE A 225 2.66 -35.29 4.43
N ILE A 226 1.35 -35.40 4.16
CA ILE A 226 0.31 -35.53 5.20
C ILE A 226 0.49 -36.83 6.02
N LEU A 227 0.93 -37.92 5.40
CA LEU A 227 1.14 -39.20 6.11
C LEU A 227 2.42 -39.22 6.96
N LYS A 228 3.52 -38.62 6.50
CA LYS A 228 4.80 -38.67 7.24
C LYS A 228 4.75 -37.85 8.54
N PHE A 229 4.04 -36.72 8.57
CA PHE A 229 3.88 -35.93 9.79
C PHE A 229 2.95 -36.59 10.82
N ASN A 230 1.84 -37.20 10.37
CA ASN A 230 0.97 -37.98 11.26
C ASN A 230 1.70 -39.17 11.89
N LEU A 231 2.62 -39.83 11.17
CA LEU A 231 3.40 -40.94 11.73
C LEU A 231 4.41 -40.52 12.81
N VAL A 232 5.01 -39.34 12.69
CA VAL A 232 5.95 -38.80 13.70
C VAL A 232 5.20 -38.37 14.96
N CYS A 233 4.03 -37.73 14.81
CA CYS A 233 3.17 -37.37 15.95
C CYS A 233 2.54 -38.59 16.64
N LEU A 234 2.17 -39.66 15.91
CA LEU A 234 1.69 -40.91 16.51
C LEU A 234 2.82 -41.68 17.23
N LYS A 235 4.04 -41.70 16.68
CA LYS A 235 5.18 -42.37 17.34
C LYS A 235 5.60 -41.70 18.65
N ASN A 236 5.52 -40.37 18.75
CA ASN A 236 5.82 -39.65 19.99
C ASN A 236 4.72 -39.74 21.06
N LYS A 237 3.48 -40.14 20.70
CA LYS A 237 2.44 -40.48 21.69
C LYS A 237 2.50 -41.94 22.16
N LEU A 238 3.07 -42.84 21.36
CA LEU A 238 3.20 -44.26 21.72
C LEU A 238 4.41 -44.53 22.63
N HIS A 239 5.45 -43.69 22.61
CA HIS A 239 6.64 -43.88 23.46
C HIS A 239 6.51 -43.41 24.93
N THR A 240 5.32 -42.98 25.38
CA THR A 240 5.08 -42.61 26.79
C THR A 240 4.22 -43.62 27.57
N VAL A 241 3.96 -44.81 27.02
CA VAL A 241 3.16 -45.85 27.69
C VAL A 241 3.83 -47.22 27.56
N GLU A 242 5.07 -47.36 28.03
CA GLU A 242 5.70 -48.64 28.36
C GLU A 242 6.96 -48.34 29.20
N GLU A 243 7.14 -49.07 30.31
CA GLU A 243 8.14 -48.88 31.41
C GLU A 243 7.68 -47.95 32.55
N THR A 244 7.40 -48.36 33.79
CA THR A 244 7.61 -49.61 34.56
C THR A 244 6.71 -49.60 35.81
N GLU A 245 6.08 -50.75 36.12
CA GLU A 245 5.65 -51.07 37.50
C GLU A 245 6.87 -51.38 38.39
N GLU A 246 6.69 -51.18 39.71
CA GLU A 246 7.59 -51.45 40.86
C GLU A 246 8.55 -50.33 41.32
N GLY A 247 8.17 -49.61 42.38
CA GLY A 247 9.15 -48.86 43.20
C GLY A 247 8.66 -47.65 44.00
N ARG A 248 7.83 -47.90 45.02
CA ARG A 248 7.45 -47.05 46.17
C ARG A 248 8.40 -45.86 46.55
N PHE A 249 7.74 -44.73 46.89
CA PHE A 249 8.11 -43.62 47.83
C PHE A 249 8.74 -42.31 47.32
N ALA A 250 8.14 -41.22 47.83
CA ALA A 250 8.65 -39.85 48.08
C ALA A 250 8.34 -38.71 47.07
N LYS A 251 7.21 -38.05 47.36
CA LYS A 251 7.00 -36.58 47.42
C LYS A 251 8.22 -35.69 47.08
N ASN A 252 8.05 -34.77 46.11
CA ASN A 252 7.90 -33.32 46.35
C ASN A 252 8.10 -32.52 45.04
N ASN A 253 7.09 -31.69 44.73
CA ASN A 253 7.14 -30.30 44.27
C ASN A 253 8.25 -29.85 43.29
N GLY A 254 7.80 -29.24 42.18
CA GLY A 254 8.37 -27.96 41.74
C GLY A 254 8.91 -27.89 40.32
N TRP A 255 8.03 -27.54 39.37
CA TRP A 255 8.24 -26.60 38.26
C TRP A 255 9.52 -26.73 37.40
N CYS A 256 9.37 -27.04 36.10
CA CYS A 256 9.67 -26.06 35.04
C CYS A 256 9.23 -26.49 33.63
N ARG A 257 8.41 -25.61 33.02
CA ARG A 257 8.27 -25.26 31.59
C ARG A 257 8.05 -26.37 30.56
N ARG A 258 6.76 -26.56 30.25
CA ARG A 258 6.23 -26.95 28.92
C ARG A 258 6.59 -25.84 27.92
N THR A 259 7.25 -26.03 26.76
CA THR A 259 7.07 -26.93 25.60
C THR A 259 5.79 -26.71 24.80
N CYS A 260 6.04 -26.53 23.49
CA CYS A 260 5.21 -26.83 22.33
C CYS A 260 4.17 -25.79 21.94
#